data_AF-A0A3S3CCU1-F1
#
_entry.id   AF-A0A3S3CCU1-F1
#
_cell.length_a   1.000
_cell.length_b   1.000
_cell.length_c   1.000
_cell.angle_alpha   90.00
_cell.angle_beta   90.00
_cell.angle_gamma   90.00
#
_symmetry.space_group_name_H-M   'P 1'
#
loop_
_entity.id
_entity.type
_entity.pdbx_description
1 polymer ?
#
loop_
_entity_poly.entity_id
_entity_poly.type
_entity_poly.pdbx_seq_one_letter_code
_entity_poly.pdbx_strand_id
1 'polypeptide(L)'
;MFPIRLEWQRPADGVDLVNDEEFAEKHFGGDGRAVRARSERTIPVTYEVTDLENPVVVHLINCRDDKDRLAFVARFGFLQQDDGWLGFMPWMEHLQERMMIGLVHAAPARQEANMWMNEVAKRVSLKPSFEISSEGGALRLVMHPDSLTSFMVMEIALAHEAGAVATTCEHCGKYFLTGPLTGRRSHAKFCSDRCRVAAMRKRNSFSGE
;
A
#
# COMPACT_ATOMS: atom_id res chain seq x y z
N MET A 1 4.18 -0.18 -19.58
CA MET A 1 4.55 -0.21 -18.16
C MET A 1 5.80 -1.07 -17.99
N PHE A 2 6.88 -0.50 -17.44
CA PHE A 2 8.03 -1.29 -16.99
C PHE A 2 7.60 -2.09 -15.76
N PRO A 3 7.94 -3.39 -15.63
CA PRO A 3 7.64 -4.15 -14.42
C PRO A 3 8.33 -3.51 -13.22
N ILE A 4 7.57 -3.43 -12.12
CA ILE A 4 8.06 -3.00 -10.83
C ILE A 4 7.92 -4.19 -9.90
N ARG A 5 9.05 -4.70 -9.41
CA ARG A 5 9.09 -5.89 -8.56
C ARG A 5 9.90 -5.60 -7.30
N LEU A 6 9.35 -5.94 -6.15
CA LEU A 6 10.02 -5.87 -4.87
C LEU A 6 10.25 -7.29 -4.36
N GLU A 7 11.52 -7.68 -4.26
CA GLU A 7 11.93 -8.84 -3.46
C GLU A 7 12.02 -8.41 -1.99
N TRP A 8 11.21 -9.01 -1.13
CA TRP A 8 11.05 -8.58 0.26
C TRP A 8 11.05 -9.73 1.24
N GLN A 9 10.97 -9.37 2.52
CA GLN A 9 10.80 -10.30 3.62
C GLN A 9 9.75 -9.79 4.59
N ARG A 10 8.96 -10.71 5.14
CA ARG A 10 8.00 -10.41 6.21
C ARG A 10 8.21 -11.31 7.43
N PRO A 11 7.82 -10.87 8.63
CA PRO A 11 7.91 -11.70 9.84
C PRO A 11 7.10 -12.98 9.72
N ALA A 12 7.73 -14.13 9.99
CA ALA A 12 7.08 -15.44 9.89
C ALA A 12 6.07 -15.67 11.01
N ASP A 13 6.38 -15.20 12.22
CA ASP A 13 5.62 -15.48 13.45
C ASP A 13 4.70 -14.31 13.86
N GLY A 14 4.61 -13.28 13.01
CA GLY A 14 3.84 -12.06 13.24
C GLY A 14 4.63 -10.96 13.97
N VAL A 15 3.90 -9.96 14.44
CA VAL A 15 4.43 -8.77 15.11
C VAL A 15 3.61 -8.44 16.34
N ASP A 16 4.22 -7.71 17.27
CA ASP A 16 3.56 -7.15 18.46
C ASP A 16 3.76 -5.63 18.53
N LEU A 17 2.80 -4.96 19.18
CA LEU A 17 2.95 -3.58 19.59
C LEU A 17 3.78 -3.54 20.86
N VAL A 18 4.86 -2.78 20.85
CA VAL A 18 5.74 -2.57 21.99
C VAL A 18 5.81 -1.07 22.30
N ASN A 19 6.13 -0.74 23.56
CA ASN A 19 6.53 0.61 23.93
C ASN A 19 8.06 0.64 24.03
N ASP A 20 8.71 1.42 23.20
CA ASP A 20 10.16 1.53 23.09
C ASP A 20 10.55 3.02 23.11
N GLU A 21 10.75 3.54 24.33
CA GLU A 21 11.01 4.96 24.57
C GLU A 21 12.35 5.41 23.99
N GLU A 22 13.38 4.57 24.06
CA GLU A 22 14.70 4.83 23.48
C GLU A 22 14.62 4.94 21.94
N PHE A 23 13.85 4.05 21.31
CA PHE A 23 13.61 4.12 19.87
C PHE A 23 12.79 5.35 19.46
N ALA A 24 11.84 5.79 20.29
CA ALA A 24 11.06 7.01 20.09
C ALA A 24 11.92 8.28 20.15
N GLU A 25 12.86 8.35 21.10
CA GLU A 25 13.81 9.46 21.22
C GLU A 25 14.66 9.62 19.95
N LYS A 26 15.09 8.50 19.35
CA LYS A 26 15.83 8.50 18.07
C LYS A 26 15.01 9.02 16.88
N HIS A 27 13.68 8.86 16.90
CA HIS A 27 12.80 9.10 15.75
C HIS A 27 11.85 10.31 15.90
N PHE A 28 12.15 11.23 16.82
CA PHE A 28 11.45 12.52 16.99
C PHE A 28 9.97 12.43 17.37
N GLY A 29 9.62 11.62 18.38
CA GLY A 29 8.29 11.71 18.97
C GLY A 29 8.23 10.98 20.28
N GLY A 30 7.89 11.68 21.37
CA GLY A 30 7.68 11.08 22.69
C GLY A 30 6.54 10.04 22.79
N ASP A 31 6.06 9.53 21.66
CA ASP A 31 5.18 8.37 21.53
C ASP A 31 6.05 7.14 21.23
N GLY A 32 6.32 6.33 22.26
CA GLY A 32 7.13 5.11 22.17
C GLY A 32 6.47 3.94 21.44
N ARG A 33 5.29 4.10 20.85
CA ARG A 33 4.63 3.01 20.11
C ARG A 33 5.48 2.55 18.92
N ALA A 34 5.90 1.30 18.98
CA ALA A 34 6.64 0.64 17.91
C ALA A 34 6.08 -0.75 17.60
N VAL A 35 6.30 -1.20 16.37
CA VAL A 35 6.00 -2.56 15.92
C VAL A 35 7.27 -3.37 15.96
N ARG A 36 7.24 -4.57 16.56
CA ARG A 36 8.39 -5.47 16.60
C ARG A 36 8.02 -6.86 16.09
N ALA A 37 8.89 -7.50 15.31
CA ALA A 37 8.70 -8.90 14.97
C ALA A 37 8.82 -9.80 16.20
N ARG A 38 8.01 -10.85 16.26
CA ARG A 38 8.05 -11.82 17.37
C ARG A 38 9.31 -12.69 17.39
N SER A 39 9.96 -12.82 16.25
CA SER A 39 11.19 -13.58 16.07
C SER A 39 11.98 -13.03 14.88
N GLU A 40 13.22 -13.47 14.74
CA GLU A 40 14.05 -13.18 13.56
C GLU A 40 13.67 -14.02 12.33
N ARG A 41 12.72 -14.96 12.47
CA ARG A 41 12.31 -15.83 11.35
C ARG A 41 11.52 -15.01 10.34
N THR A 42 11.92 -15.12 9.07
CA THR A 42 11.27 -14.41 7.97
C THR A 42 10.74 -15.35 6.91
N ILE A 43 9.81 -14.84 6.11
CA ILE A 43 9.31 -15.47 4.91
C ILE A 43 9.67 -14.57 3.73
N PRO A 44 10.43 -15.04 2.73
CA PRO A 44 10.67 -14.28 1.51
C PRO A 44 9.35 -14.15 0.74
N VAL A 45 9.11 -12.95 0.22
CA VAL A 45 7.90 -12.61 -0.52
C VAL A 45 8.26 -11.70 -1.67
N THR A 46 7.59 -11.88 -2.81
CA THR A 46 7.78 -11.04 -3.99
C THR A 46 6.48 -10.28 -4.23
N TYR A 47 6.57 -8.96 -4.37
CA TYR A 47 5.47 -8.12 -4.80
C TYR A 47 5.75 -7.60 -6.20
N GLU A 48 4.75 -7.66 -7.07
CA GLU A 48 4.89 -7.15 -8.44
C GLU A 48 3.65 -6.33 -8.79
N VAL A 49 3.85 -5.16 -9.38
CA VAL A 49 2.75 -4.36 -9.92
C VAL A 49 2.45 -4.85 -11.34
N THR A 50 1.56 -5.84 -11.44
CA THR A 50 1.05 -6.36 -12.72
C THR A 50 -0.21 -5.61 -13.15
N ASP A 51 -1.01 -5.22 -12.18
CA ASP A 51 -2.24 -4.44 -12.30
C ASP A 51 -2.44 -3.57 -11.05
N LEU A 52 -3.58 -2.87 -10.98
CA LEU A 52 -4.02 -2.05 -9.86
C LEU A 52 -5.30 -2.61 -9.21
N GLU A 53 -5.56 -3.92 -9.32
CA GLU A 53 -6.75 -4.55 -8.75
C GLU A 53 -6.67 -4.66 -7.21
N ASN A 54 -5.47 -4.90 -6.69
CA ASN A 54 -5.21 -5.12 -5.26
C ASN A 54 -3.83 -4.57 -4.81
N PRO A 55 -3.55 -3.27 -5.03
CA PRO A 55 -2.26 -2.69 -4.67
C PRO A 55 -2.05 -2.68 -3.16
N VAL A 56 -0.81 -2.88 -2.71
CA VAL A 56 -0.40 -2.92 -1.31
C VAL A 56 -0.76 -1.61 -0.59
N VAL A 57 -0.57 -0.46 -1.24
CA VAL A 57 -0.86 0.86 -0.69
C VAL A 57 -2.32 1.02 -0.26
N VAL A 58 -3.26 0.38 -0.97
CA VAL A 58 -4.68 0.41 -0.61
C VAL A 58 -4.94 -0.33 0.71
N HIS A 59 -4.15 -1.35 1.06
CA HIS A 59 -4.25 -2.00 2.37
C HIS A 59 -3.75 -1.10 3.48
N LEU A 60 -2.67 -0.35 3.26
CA LEU A 60 -2.12 0.57 4.26
C LEU A 60 -3.10 1.71 4.57
N ILE A 61 -3.60 2.42 3.55
CA ILE A 61 -4.50 3.58 3.75
C ILE A 61 -5.84 3.19 4.39
N ASN A 62 -6.21 1.91 4.30
CA ASN A 62 -7.42 1.36 4.91
C ASN A 62 -7.24 0.89 6.36
N CYS A 63 -6.03 0.98 6.93
CA CYS A 63 -5.80 0.69 8.35
C CYS A 63 -6.44 1.76 9.22
N ARG A 64 -7.25 1.37 10.21
CA ARG A 64 -7.99 2.32 11.06
C ARG A 64 -7.41 2.48 12.45
N ASP A 65 -6.73 1.45 12.93
CA ASP A 65 -6.15 1.39 14.27
C ASP A 65 -4.83 0.61 14.25
N ASP A 66 -4.18 0.53 15.41
CA ASP A 66 -2.90 -0.18 15.55
C ASP A 66 -3.03 -1.67 15.22
N LYS A 67 -4.19 -2.29 15.47
CA LYS A 67 -4.40 -3.71 15.14
C LYS A 67 -4.37 -3.92 13.62
N ASP A 68 -5.01 -3.04 12.86
CA ASP A 68 -4.94 -3.08 11.39
C ASP A 68 -3.51 -2.88 10.90
N ARG A 69 -2.74 -1.97 11.52
CA ARG A 69 -1.34 -1.70 11.16
C ARG A 69 -0.42 -2.88 11.47
N LEU A 70 -0.58 -3.51 12.64
CA LEU A 70 0.12 -4.76 12.96
C LEU A 70 -0.21 -5.86 11.96
N ALA A 71 -1.50 -6.01 11.60
CA ALA A 71 -1.91 -6.97 10.58
C ALA A 71 -1.33 -6.66 9.19
N PHE A 72 -1.22 -5.38 8.84
CA PHE A 72 -0.53 -4.93 7.63
C PHE A 72 0.95 -5.34 7.65
N VAL A 73 1.70 -5.02 8.71
CA VAL A 73 3.12 -5.36 8.82
C VAL A 73 3.34 -6.88 8.83
N ALA A 74 2.51 -7.64 9.53
CA ALA A 74 2.58 -9.10 9.52
C ALA A 74 2.33 -9.70 8.13
N ARG A 75 1.46 -9.08 7.34
CA ARG A 75 1.10 -9.55 6.00
C ARG A 75 2.10 -9.12 4.93
N PHE A 76 2.54 -7.86 4.97
CA PHE A 76 3.31 -7.26 3.89
C PHE A 76 4.80 -7.08 4.21
N GLY A 77 5.16 -7.10 5.49
CA GLY A 77 6.49 -6.75 5.98
C GLY A 77 6.55 -5.31 6.51
N PHE A 78 7.70 -4.94 7.06
CA PHE A 78 7.96 -3.57 7.52
C PHE A 78 8.06 -2.60 6.34
N LEU A 79 7.78 -1.32 6.60
CA LEU A 79 7.82 -0.26 5.59
C LEU A 79 9.23 -0.03 5.01
N GLN A 80 10.23 -0.21 5.86
CA GLN A 80 11.68 -0.16 5.63
C GLN A 80 12.34 -1.21 6.54
N GLN A 81 13.62 -1.52 6.34
CA GLN A 81 14.38 -2.48 7.16
C GLN A 81 15.61 -1.86 7.84
N ASP A 82 15.72 -0.54 7.83
CA ASP A 82 16.90 0.20 8.26
C ASP A 82 17.18 0.05 9.77
N ASP A 83 16.12 -0.15 10.56
CA ASP A 83 16.18 -0.44 12.01
C ASP A 83 15.91 -1.93 12.32
N GLY A 84 16.19 -2.83 11.37
CA GLY A 84 15.95 -4.25 11.52
C GLY A 84 14.45 -4.57 11.59
N TRP A 85 14.05 -5.38 12.57
CA TRP A 85 12.65 -5.82 12.77
C TRP A 85 11.86 -4.94 13.75
N LEU A 86 12.18 -3.64 13.77
CA LEU A 86 11.54 -2.62 14.60
C LEU A 86 11.07 -1.47 13.70
N GLY A 87 9.81 -1.04 13.88
CA GLY A 87 9.20 0.01 13.07
C GLY A 87 8.46 1.03 13.93
N PHE A 88 8.63 2.31 13.61
CA PHE A 88 8.02 3.41 14.38
C PHE A 88 6.57 3.63 13.97
N MET A 89 5.63 3.51 14.92
CA MET A 89 4.19 3.62 14.60
C MET A 89 3.78 5.03 14.15
N PRO A 90 4.22 6.13 14.79
CA PRO A 90 3.91 7.48 14.32
C PRO A 90 4.42 7.75 12.90
N TRP A 91 5.57 7.19 12.52
CA TRP A 91 6.05 7.28 11.14
C TRP A 91 5.14 6.51 10.17
N MET A 92 4.70 5.31 10.54
CA MET A 92 3.74 4.55 9.73
C MET A 92 2.42 5.30 9.56
N GLU A 93 1.91 5.93 10.61
CA GLU A 93 0.70 6.78 10.57
C GLU A 93 0.90 7.99 9.65
N HIS A 94 2.04 8.67 9.77
CA HIS A 94 2.39 9.79 8.89
C HIS A 94 2.47 9.35 7.42
N LEU A 95 3.16 8.23 7.14
CA LEU A 95 3.29 7.70 5.78
C LEU A 95 1.93 7.28 5.21
N GLN A 96 1.08 6.64 6.03
CA GLN A 96 -0.28 6.26 5.67
C GLN A 96 -1.09 7.50 5.23
N GLU A 97 -1.06 8.58 6.01
CA GLU A 97 -1.73 9.83 5.67
C GLU A 97 -1.20 10.42 4.35
N ARG A 98 0.13 10.49 4.21
CA ARG A 98 0.79 10.99 3.00
C ARG A 98 0.38 10.19 1.76
N MET A 99 0.36 8.87 1.85
CA MET A 99 -0.02 7.97 0.74
C MET A 99 -1.50 8.07 0.41
N MET A 100 -2.37 8.22 1.41
CA MET A 100 -3.80 8.47 1.20
C MET A 100 -4.02 9.76 0.41
N ILE A 101 -3.34 10.85 0.78
CA ILE A 101 -3.38 12.10 0.01
C ILE A 101 -2.89 11.87 -1.42
N GLY A 102 -1.75 11.19 -1.59
CA GLY A 102 -1.21 10.89 -2.92
C GLY A 102 -2.18 10.12 -3.82
N LEU A 103 -2.91 9.15 -3.27
CA LEU A 103 -3.83 8.30 -4.02
C LEU A 103 -5.21 8.95 -4.24
N VAL A 104 -5.75 9.68 -3.25
CA VAL A 104 -7.04 10.39 -3.40
C VAL A 104 -6.93 11.57 -4.35
N HIS A 105 -5.76 12.22 -4.41
CA HIS A 105 -5.48 13.25 -5.39
C HIS A 105 -5.03 12.70 -6.75
N ALA A 106 -5.02 11.37 -6.96
CA ALA A 106 -4.88 10.74 -8.28
C ALA A 106 -6.10 11.03 -9.14
N ALA A 107 -6.05 12.17 -9.82
CA ALA A 107 -7.02 12.60 -10.80
C ALA A 107 -6.27 13.29 -11.94
N PRO A 108 -6.72 13.14 -13.20
CA PRO A 108 -6.03 13.72 -14.34
C PRO A 108 -5.90 15.24 -14.20
N ALA A 109 -4.68 15.73 -14.46
CA ALA A 109 -4.31 17.14 -14.60
C ALA A 109 -4.42 18.04 -13.35
N ARG A 110 -4.19 17.51 -12.14
CA ARG A 110 -4.01 18.37 -10.94
C ARG A 110 -2.54 18.74 -10.72
N GLN A 111 -2.21 20.03 -10.72
CA GLN A 111 -0.86 20.52 -10.41
C GLN A 111 -0.38 20.03 -9.03
N GLU A 112 -1.29 19.94 -8.06
CA GLU A 112 -1.02 19.42 -6.72
C GLU A 112 -0.59 17.94 -6.73
N ALA A 113 -1.21 17.11 -7.57
CA ALA A 113 -0.85 15.71 -7.75
C ALA A 113 0.57 15.58 -8.32
N ASN A 114 0.89 16.37 -9.35
CA ASN A 114 2.23 16.41 -9.94
C ASN A 114 3.29 16.86 -8.92
N MET A 115 3.01 17.90 -8.13
CA MET A 115 3.90 18.37 -7.08
C MET A 115 4.12 17.29 -6.01
N TRP A 116 3.06 16.65 -5.54
CA TRP A 116 3.16 15.56 -4.57
C TRP A 116 4.00 14.40 -5.11
N MET A 117 3.72 13.97 -6.35
CA MET A 117 4.47 12.88 -7.00
C MET A 117 5.95 13.21 -7.10
N ASN A 118 6.31 14.42 -7.53
CA ASN A 118 7.70 14.85 -7.63
C ASN A 118 8.39 14.94 -6.26
N GLU A 119 7.70 15.36 -5.21
CA GLU A 119 8.29 15.41 -3.86
C GLU A 119 8.47 14.04 -3.23
N VAL A 120 7.52 13.11 -3.44
CA VAL A 120 7.62 11.76 -2.89
C VAL A 120 8.58 10.89 -3.70
N ALA A 121 8.62 11.05 -5.03
CA ALA A 121 9.55 10.34 -5.90
C ALA A 121 11.03 10.60 -5.56
N LYS A 122 11.38 11.75 -4.96
CA LYS A 122 12.75 12.03 -4.48
C LYS A 122 13.23 11.03 -3.41
N ARG A 123 12.31 10.38 -2.70
CA ARG A 123 12.60 9.40 -1.65
C ARG A 123 12.50 7.96 -2.13
N VAL A 124 12.11 7.76 -3.39
CA VAL A 124 11.98 6.44 -3.98
C VAL A 124 13.35 5.97 -4.46
N SER A 125 13.77 4.80 -4.01
CA SER A 125 14.96 4.13 -4.50
C SER A 125 14.54 2.98 -5.42
N LEU A 126 15.04 2.99 -6.65
CA LEU A 126 14.80 1.94 -7.66
C LEU A 126 16.12 1.48 -8.24
N LYS A 127 16.32 0.16 -8.26
CA LYS A 127 17.48 -0.49 -8.89
C LYS A 127 17.04 -1.07 -10.23
N PRO A 128 17.47 -0.52 -11.37
CA PRO A 128 17.18 -1.11 -12.66
C PRO A 128 17.94 -2.43 -12.82
N SER A 129 17.30 -3.44 -13.40
CA SER A 129 17.93 -4.72 -13.76
C SER A 129 17.35 -5.26 -15.06
N PHE A 130 18.10 -6.10 -15.78
CA PHE A 130 17.59 -6.81 -16.95
C PHE A 130 17.31 -8.26 -16.58
N GLU A 131 16.11 -8.74 -16.92
CA GLU A 131 15.66 -10.10 -16.66
C GLU A 131 15.17 -10.75 -17.95
N ILE A 132 15.26 -12.09 -18.01
CA ILE A 132 14.73 -12.85 -19.15
C ILE A 132 13.22 -13.01 -18.96
N SER A 133 12.45 -12.49 -19.92
CA SER A 133 10.99 -12.67 -19.96
C SER A 133 10.64 -14.16 -20.08
N SER A 134 9.78 -14.64 -19.19
CA SER A 134 9.19 -16.00 -19.28
C SER A 134 8.42 -16.20 -20.59
N GLU A 135 7.86 -15.12 -21.14
CA GLU A 135 7.25 -15.08 -22.46
C GLU A 135 8.30 -14.67 -23.51
N GLY A 136 8.74 -15.63 -24.31
CA GLY A 136 9.57 -15.39 -25.51
C GLY A 136 11.07 -15.18 -25.27
N GLY A 137 11.56 -15.26 -24.02
CA GLY A 137 13.00 -15.25 -23.72
C GLY A 137 13.72 -13.93 -23.98
N ALA A 138 13.00 -12.85 -24.29
CA ALA A 138 13.58 -11.54 -24.51
C ALA A 138 14.02 -10.89 -23.19
N LEU A 139 15.10 -10.12 -23.22
CA LEU A 139 15.52 -9.30 -22.08
C LEU A 139 14.52 -8.15 -21.84
N ARG A 140 14.14 -7.95 -20.58
CA ARG A 140 13.23 -6.89 -20.14
C ARG A 140 13.87 -6.12 -19.00
N LEU A 141 13.80 -4.78 -19.09
CA LEU A 141 14.15 -3.89 -17.99
C LEU A 141 13.09 -3.98 -16.88
N VAL A 142 13.51 -4.32 -15.67
CA VAL A 142 12.69 -4.41 -14.45
C VAL A 142 13.24 -3.42 -13.41
N MET A 143 12.34 -2.64 -12.81
CA MET A 143 12.68 -1.71 -11.73
C MET A 143 12.46 -2.38 -10.38
N HIS A 144 13.50 -2.42 -9.54
CA HIS A 144 13.44 -3.03 -8.22
C HIS A 144 13.46 -1.98 -7.11
N PRO A 145 12.32 -1.66 -6.47
CA PRO A 145 12.33 -0.92 -5.22
C PRO A 145 13.11 -1.70 -4.15
N ASP A 146 13.72 -0.98 -3.22
CA ASP A 146 14.47 -1.58 -2.10
C ASP A 146 13.70 -1.58 -0.77
N SER A 147 12.45 -1.13 -0.79
CA SER A 147 11.60 -0.99 0.39
C SER A 147 10.13 -1.08 0.01
N LEU A 148 9.31 -1.56 0.95
CA LEU A 148 7.86 -1.57 0.80
C LEU A 148 7.30 -0.15 0.60
N THR A 149 7.91 0.84 1.24
CA THR A 149 7.62 2.26 1.02
C THR A 149 7.82 2.67 -0.44
N SER A 150 9.01 2.43 -1.01
CA SER A 150 9.29 2.77 -2.40
C SER A 150 8.35 2.03 -3.36
N PHE A 151 8.04 0.76 -3.09
CA PHE A 151 7.09 -0.02 -3.87
C PHE A 151 5.68 0.58 -3.87
N MET A 152 5.13 0.91 -2.69
CA MET A 152 3.81 1.53 -2.58
C MET A 152 3.74 2.92 -3.22
N VAL A 153 4.82 3.70 -3.18
CA VAL A 153 4.87 4.98 -3.92
C VAL A 153 4.80 4.74 -5.43
N MET A 154 5.43 3.68 -5.93
CA MET A 154 5.33 3.33 -7.35
C MET A 154 3.93 2.84 -7.73
N GLU A 155 3.20 2.16 -6.84
CA GLU A 155 1.78 1.85 -7.07
C GLU A 155 0.94 3.13 -7.21
N ILE A 156 1.20 4.14 -6.38
CA ILE A 156 0.56 5.45 -6.51
C ILE A 156 0.93 6.09 -7.85
N ALA A 157 2.22 6.12 -8.22
CA ALA A 157 2.69 6.68 -9.48
C ALA A 157 1.98 6.04 -10.70
N LEU A 158 1.83 4.71 -10.69
CA LEU A 158 1.14 3.97 -11.73
C LEU A 158 -0.36 4.26 -11.75
N ALA A 159 -1.00 4.46 -10.60
CA ALA A 159 -2.39 4.90 -10.55
C ALA A 159 -2.56 6.29 -11.21
N HIS A 160 -1.64 7.23 -10.99
CA HIS A 160 -1.63 8.53 -11.68
C HIS A 160 -1.41 8.37 -13.19
N GLU A 161 -0.40 7.60 -13.61
CA GLU A 161 -0.07 7.38 -15.03
C GLU A 161 -1.24 6.73 -15.79
N ALA A 162 -1.87 5.72 -15.19
CA ALA A 162 -2.98 5.00 -15.81
C ALA A 162 -4.31 5.76 -15.74
N GLY A 163 -4.41 6.81 -14.92
CA GLY A 163 -5.68 7.51 -14.65
C GLY A 163 -6.66 6.67 -13.81
N ALA A 164 -6.15 5.77 -12.97
CA ALA A 164 -6.95 5.09 -11.96
C ALA A 164 -7.28 6.05 -10.81
N VAL A 165 -8.47 5.90 -10.22
CA VAL A 165 -9.00 6.83 -9.22
C VAL A 165 -9.34 6.08 -7.94
N ALA A 166 -8.90 6.60 -6.80
CA ALA A 166 -9.37 6.11 -5.50
C ALA A 166 -10.79 6.60 -5.20
N THR A 167 -11.65 5.69 -4.78
CA THR A 167 -13.02 5.98 -4.32
C THR A 167 -13.34 5.16 -3.09
N THR A 168 -14.45 5.50 -2.42
CA THR A 168 -14.88 4.88 -1.17
C THR A 168 -16.05 3.93 -1.41
N CYS A 169 -15.98 2.73 -0.85
CA CYS A 169 -17.05 1.74 -0.94
C CYS A 169 -18.31 2.22 -0.20
N GLU A 170 -19.46 2.28 -0.88
CA GLU A 170 -20.75 2.72 -0.30
C GLU A 170 -21.25 1.82 0.85
N HIS A 171 -20.70 0.59 0.98
CA HIS A 171 -21.09 -0.34 2.06
C HIS A 171 -20.16 -0.29 3.28
N CYS A 172 -18.84 -0.42 3.07
CA CYS A 172 -17.89 -0.60 4.18
C CYS A 172 -17.00 0.63 4.46
N GLY A 173 -17.07 1.66 3.62
CA GLY A 173 -16.29 2.88 3.76
C GLY A 173 -14.79 2.71 3.49
N LYS A 174 -14.34 1.57 2.96
CA LYS A 174 -12.93 1.36 2.58
C LYS A 174 -12.63 1.97 1.22
N TYR A 175 -11.43 2.50 1.06
CA TYR A 175 -10.88 2.93 -0.23
C TYR A 175 -10.62 1.74 -1.15
N PHE A 176 -10.86 1.93 -2.44
CA PHE A 176 -10.48 1.02 -3.52
C PHE A 176 -10.27 1.82 -4.82
N LEU A 177 -9.55 1.24 -5.78
CA LEU A 177 -9.30 1.88 -7.07
C LEU A 177 -10.37 1.52 -8.11
N THR A 178 -10.68 2.46 -9.01
CA THR A 178 -11.48 2.24 -10.22
C THR A 178 -10.78 2.81 -11.45
N GLY A 179 -11.18 2.38 -12.65
CA GLY A 179 -10.60 2.86 -13.90
C GLY A 179 -9.55 1.91 -14.49
N PRO A 180 -8.67 2.41 -15.38
CA PRO A 180 -7.70 1.57 -16.10
C PRO A 180 -6.82 0.76 -15.15
N LEU A 181 -6.47 -0.46 -15.57
CA LEU A 181 -5.66 -1.44 -14.80
C LEU A 181 -6.28 -1.93 -13.48
N THR A 182 -7.48 -1.51 -13.08
CA THR A 182 -8.08 -1.91 -11.78
C THR A 182 -9.06 -3.09 -11.85
N GLY A 183 -9.31 -3.62 -13.06
CA GLY A 183 -10.38 -4.60 -13.31
C GLY A 183 -11.80 -4.07 -13.06
N ARG A 184 -11.93 -2.80 -12.68
CA ARG A 184 -13.19 -2.21 -12.22
C ARG A 184 -13.64 -1.08 -13.12
N ARG A 185 -14.95 -1.03 -13.35
CA ARG A 185 -15.61 0.10 -14.03
C ARG A 185 -15.35 1.39 -13.26
N SER A 186 -15.16 2.50 -13.98
CA SER A 186 -14.87 3.83 -13.39
C SER A 186 -15.94 4.29 -12.38
N HIS A 187 -17.19 3.88 -12.56
CA HIS A 187 -18.33 4.20 -11.69
C HIS A 187 -18.67 3.09 -10.68
N ALA A 188 -17.73 2.17 -10.41
CA ALA A 188 -17.95 1.13 -9.40
C ALA A 188 -18.18 1.76 -8.01
N LYS A 189 -19.18 1.26 -7.28
CA LYS A 189 -19.62 1.77 -5.98
C LYS A 189 -19.19 0.91 -4.79
N PHE A 190 -18.77 -0.32 -5.06
CA PHE A 190 -18.44 -1.32 -4.05
C PHE A 190 -17.09 -1.94 -4.35
N CYS A 191 -16.27 -2.12 -3.32
CA CYS A 191 -14.92 -2.68 -3.46
C CYS A 191 -14.90 -4.19 -3.80
N SER A 192 -16.03 -4.88 -3.59
CA SER A 192 -16.17 -6.33 -3.79
C SER A 192 -17.63 -6.72 -4.03
N ASP A 193 -17.85 -7.89 -4.63
CA ASP A 193 -19.19 -8.44 -4.81
C ASP A 193 -19.91 -8.70 -3.48
N ARG A 194 -19.17 -9.14 -2.45
CA ARG A 194 -19.66 -9.28 -1.07
C ARG A 194 -20.28 -7.97 -0.55
N CYS A 195 -19.60 -6.84 -0.74
CA CYS A 195 -20.11 -5.53 -0.31
C CYS A 195 -21.35 -5.11 -1.11
N ARG A 196 -21.37 -5.37 -2.42
CA ARG A 196 -22.53 -5.11 -3.28
C ARG A 196 -23.76 -5.91 -2.82
N VAL A 197 -23.61 -7.20 -2.60
CA VAL A 197 -24.71 -8.08 -2.12
C VAL A 197 -25.19 -7.65 -0.74
N ALA A 198 -24.29 -7.33 0.18
CA ALA A 198 -24.65 -6.86 1.52
C ALA A 198 -25.44 -5.54 1.50
N ALA A 199 -25.03 -4.59 0.65
CA ALA A 199 -25.76 -3.34 0.45
C ALA A 199 -27.16 -3.57 -0.14
N MET A 200 -27.28 -4.45 -1.15
CA MET A 200 -28.58 -4.80 -1.73
C MET A 200 -29.52 -5.46 -0.71
N ARG A 201 -29.01 -6.38 0.12
CA ARG A 201 -29.80 -7.02 1.18
C ARG A 201 -30.32 -5.99 2.18
N LYS A 202 -29.47 -5.06 2.61
CA LYS A 202 -29.85 -3.97 3.52
C LYS A 202 -30.93 -3.08 2.90
N ARG A 203 -30.82 -2.72 1.61
CA ARG A 203 -31.85 -1.91 0.95
C ARG A 203 -33.20 -2.62 0.89
N ASN A 204 -33.21 -3.90 0.54
CA ASN A 204 -34.44 -4.67 0.40
C ASN A 204 -35.13 -4.92 1.75
N SER A 205 -34.41 -4.96 2.87
CA SER A 205 -35.04 -5.05 4.20
C SER A 205 -35.77 -3.77 4.61
N PHE A 206 -35.33 -2.59 4.14
CA PHE A 206 -36.00 -1.32 4.42
C PHE A 206 -37.18 -1.01 3.47
N SER A 207 -37.29 -1.69 2.32
CA SER A 207 -38.39 -1.50 1.37
C SER A 207 -39.58 -2.45 1.61
N GLY A 208 -39.50 -3.29 2.65
CA GLY A 208 -40.55 -4.24 3.05
C GLY A 208 -41.27 -3.87 4.35
N GLU A 209 -40.97 -2.70 4.92
CA GLU A 209 -41.74 -2.03 5.97
C GLU A 209 -42.59 -0.91 5.34
#